data_AF-A0A9D4QKZ1-F1
#
_entry.id   AF-A0A9D4QKZ1-F1
#
_cell.length_a   1.000
_cell.length_b   1.000
_cell.length_c   1.000
_cell.angle_alpha   90.00
_cell.angle_beta   90.00
_cell.angle_gamma   90.00
#
_symmetry.space_group_name_H-M   'P 1'
#
loop_
_entity.id
_entity.type
_entity.pdbx_description
1 polymer ?
#
loop_
_entity_poly.entity_id
_entity_poly.type
_entity_poly.pdbx_seq_one_letter_code
_entity_poly.pdbx_strand_id
1 'polypeptide(L)'
;MEKAAEMFEKAARGRGDVAYGKTTHVESLVNMMKVAVQKGDNAQCIKIGKTVISFGDDVIKQRPKSIFLTECYNCLARVYEAMGDNAKVRDALTNIKWELLRLENLYTCDCNEGQVGKIRQQLATIEFKLKAMTHTFDEVTNQKTVLSD
;
A
#
# COMPACT_ATOMS: atom_id res chain seq x y z
N MET A 1 -6.01 4.53 22.34
CA MET A 1 -5.24 3.69 21.37
C MET A 1 -3.85 4.24 21.08
N GLU A 2 -3.58 5.53 21.30
CA GLU A 2 -2.21 6.11 21.37
C GLU A 2 -1.24 5.25 22.18
N LYS A 3 -1.68 4.75 23.35
CA LYS A 3 -0.91 3.87 24.22
C LYS A 3 -0.38 2.60 23.53
N ALA A 4 -1.08 2.01 22.57
CA ALA A 4 -0.60 0.78 21.93
C ALA A 4 0.57 1.07 20.98
N ALA A 5 0.44 2.10 20.14
CA ALA A 5 1.50 2.53 19.23
C ALA A 5 2.75 3.01 20.00
N GLU A 6 2.55 3.79 21.07
CA GLU A 6 3.65 4.23 21.96
C GLU A 6 4.28 3.08 22.74
N MET A 7 3.49 2.10 23.21
CA MET A 7 4.03 0.93 23.91
C MET A 7 4.84 0.04 22.97
N PHE A 8 4.46 -0.09 21.69
CA PHE A 8 5.28 -0.79 20.71
C PHE A 8 6.55 -0.01 20.37
N GLU A 9 6.48 1.32 20.24
CA GLU A 9 7.66 2.17 20.06
C GLU A 9 8.62 2.10 21.26
N LYS A 10 8.10 2.15 22.49
CA LYS A 10 8.90 1.99 23.72
C LYS A 10 9.45 0.57 23.90
N ALA A 11 8.67 -0.46 23.58
CA ALA A 11 9.12 -1.85 23.64
C ALA A 11 10.16 -2.20 22.56
N ALA A 12 10.17 -1.44 21.45
CA ALA A 12 11.23 -1.49 20.43
C ALA A 12 12.50 -0.76 20.88
N ARG A 13 12.37 0.42 21.52
CA ARG A 13 13.52 1.19 22.04
C ARG A 13 14.18 0.56 23.28
N GLY A 14 13.43 -0.12 24.14
CA GLY A 14 13.93 -0.71 25.39
C GLY A 14 14.70 -2.03 25.25
N ARG A 15 14.64 -2.66 24.08
CA ARG A 15 15.42 -3.86 23.76
C ARG A 15 16.48 -3.47 22.75
N GLY A 16 17.67 -3.10 23.23
CA GLY A 16 18.85 -2.74 22.43
C GLY A 16 19.38 -3.82 21.47
N ASP A 17 18.56 -4.83 21.12
CA ASP A 17 18.84 -5.96 20.23
C ASP A 17 17.63 -6.33 19.33
N VAL A 18 16.59 -5.49 19.24
CA VAL A 18 15.52 -5.72 18.27
C VAL A 18 15.98 -5.16 16.94
N ALA A 19 16.53 -6.04 16.10
CA ALA A 19 16.72 -5.82 14.68
C ALA A 19 15.55 -4.99 14.09
N TYR A 20 15.80 -3.70 13.94
CA TYR A 20 15.01 -2.78 13.13
C TYR A 20 14.87 -3.46 11.76
N GLY A 21 13.63 -3.75 11.35
CA GLY A 21 13.37 -4.46 10.09
C GLY A 21 13.04 -5.96 10.20
N LYS A 22 12.80 -6.53 11.40
CA LYS A 22 12.22 -7.89 11.47
C LYS A 22 10.82 -7.88 10.84
N THR A 23 10.61 -8.71 9.83
CA THR A 23 9.36 -8.81 9.06
C THR A 23 8.09 -9.01 9.90
N THR A 24 8.21 -9.58 11.11
CA THR A 24 7.10 -9.72 12.08
C THR A 24 6.60 -8.38 12.63
N HIS A 25 7.48 -7.38 12.73
CA HIS A 25 7.11 -6.02 13.10
C HIS A 25 6.28 -5.37 11.98
N VAL A 26 6.71 -5.53 10.72
CA VAL A 26 5.99 -4.97 9.55
C VAL A 26 4.60 -5.59 9.40
N GLU A 27 4.47 -6.90 9.59
CA GLU A 27 3.17 -7.59 9.62
C GLU A 27 2.23 -6.99 10.67
N SER A 28 2.75 -6.75 11.88
CA SER A 28 1.99 -6.13 12.97
C SER A 28 1.53 -4.72 12.61
N LEU A 29 2.41 -3.92 12.00
CA LEU A 29 2.08 -2.57 11.52
C LEU A 29 0.99 -2.61 10.45
N VAL A 30 1.07 -3.51 9.47
CA VAL A 30 0.04 -3.67 8.43
C VAL A 30 -1.30 -4.07 9.05
N ASN A 31 -1.32 -4.97 10.03
CA ASN A 31 -2.54 -5.32 10.76
C ASN A 31 -3.11 -4.11 11.52
N MET A 32 -2.26 -3.27 12.11
CA MET A 32 -2.71 -2.01 12.72
C MET A 32 -3.29 -1.03 11.70
N MET A 33 -2.73 -0.96 10.49
CA MET A 33 -3.32 -0.15 9.40
C MET A 33 -4.73 -0.64 9.06
N LYS A 34 -4.93 -1.96 8.93
CA LYS A 34 -6.26 -2.54 8.67
C LYS A 34 -7.27 -2.12 9.75
N VAL A 35 -6.86 -2.13 11.02
CA VAL A 35 -7.69 -1.65 12.15
C VAL A 35 -7.96 -0.15 12.08
N ALA A 36 -6.95 0.67 11.75
CA ALA A 36 -7.10 2.11 11.60
C ALA A 36 -8.11 2.46 10.47
N VAL A 37 -8.01 1.77 9.33
CA VAL A 37 -8.98 1.87 8.21
C VAL A 37 -10.40 1.55 8.68
N GLN A 38 -10.59 0.44 9.41
CA GLN A 38 -11.92 0.05 9.92
C GLN A 38 -12.51 1.07 10.88
N LYS A 39 -11.67 1.81 11.60
CA LYS A 39 -12.09 2.84 12.56
C LYS A 39 -12.23 4.23 11.94
N GLY A 40 -11.91 4.39 10.66
CA GLY A 40 -11.84 5.71 10.02
C GLY A 40 -10.71 6.60 10.54
N ASP A 41 -9.71 6.03 11.22
CA ASP A 41 -8.54 6.77 11.70
C ASP A 41 -7.52 6.91 10.57
N ASN A 42 -7.84 7.81 9.64
CA ASN A 42 -7.07 8.09 8.44
C ASN A 42 -5.64 8.56 8.78
N ALA A 43 -5.50 9.41 9.80
CA ALA A 43 -4.22 9.97 10.23
C ALA A 43 -3.29 8.87 10.77
N GLN A 44 -3.81 7.98 11.62
CA GLN A 44 -3.03 6.85 12.14
C GLN A 44 -2.64 5.88 11.02
N CYS A 45 -3.57 5.56 10.11
CA CYS A 45 -3.27 4.68 8.97
C CYS A 45 -2.12 5.24 8.12
N ILE A 46 -2.16 6.53 7.78
CA ILE A 46 -1.10 7.18 6.99
C ILE A 46 0.24 7.17 7.74
N LYS A 47 0.25 7.49 9.04
CA LYS A 47 1.48 7.48 9.86
C LYS A 47 2.12 6.09 9.87
N ILE A 48 1.32 5.04 10.08
CA ILE A 48 1.81 3.67 10.09
C ILE A 48 2.27 3.26 8.69
N GLY A 49 1.52 3.60 7.64
CA GLY A 49 1.89 3.29 6.25
C GLY A 49 3.23 3.87 5.82
N LYS A 50 3.51 5.14 6.18
CA LYS A 50 4.83 5.75 5.93
C LYS A 50 5.96 4.98 6.65
N THR A 51 5.68 4.48 7.85
CA THR A 51 6.64 3.67 8.61
C THR A 51 6.89 2.33 7.92
N VAL A 52 5.84 1.64 7.45
CA VAL A 52 5.98 0.38 6.69
C VAL A 52 6.79 0.58 5.41
N ILE A 53 6.50 1.65 4.65
CA ILE A 53 7.22 1.98 3.41
C ILE A 53 8.70 2.22 3.69
N SER A 54 9.05 2.87 4.80
CA SER A 54 10.46 3.10 5.18
C SER A 54 11.26 1.82 5.41
N PHE A 55 10.58 0.69 5.68
CA PHE A 55 11.19 -0.64 5.81
C PHE A 55 11.11 -1.47 4.52
N GLY A 56 10.61 -0.91 3.41
CA GLY A 56 10.26 -1.67 2.21
C GLY A 56 11.41 -2.49 1.63
N ASP A 57 12.59 -1.88 1.47
CA ASP A 57 13.76 -2.57 0.94
C ASP A 57 14.21 -3.74 1.82
N ASP A 58 14.17 -3.56 3.14
CA ASP A 58 14.55 -4.61 4.09
C ASP A 58 13.55 -5.77 4.09
N VAL A 59 12.26 -5.46 3.96
CA VAL A 59 11.20 -6.47 3.82
C VAL A 59 11.40 -7.27 2.53
N ILE A 60 11.68 -6.61 1.41
CA ILE A 60 11.91 -7.28 0.12
C ILE A 60 13.16 -8.16 0.20
N LYS A 61 14.26 -7.68 0.80
CA LYS A 61 15.48 -8.47 0.97
C LYS A 61 15.28 -9.71 1.85
N GLN A 62 14.58 -9.57 2.97
CA GLN A 62 14.38 -10.67 3.92
C GLN A 62 13.28 -11.64 3.49
N ARG A 63 12.21 -11.13 2.86
CA ARG A 63 11.04 -11.91 2.42
C ARG A 63 10.55 -11.39 1.07
N PRO A 64 11.22 -11.76 -0.03
CA PRO A 64 10.92 -11.23 -1.36
C PRO A 64 9.48 -11.56 -1.82
N LYS A 65 8.90 -12.66 -1.36
CA LYS A 65 7.51 -13.03 -1.72
C LYS A 65 6.45 -12.45 -0.77
N SER A 66 6.85 -11.59 0.16
CA SER A 66 5.92 -10.94 1.09
C SER A 66 4.96 -10.00 0.36
N ILE A 67 3.70 -9.99 0.81
CA ILE A 67 2.64 -9.10 0.31
C ILE A 67 2.44 -7.85 1.17
N PHE A 68 3.26 -7.64 2.21
CA PHE A 68 3.04 -6.56 3.19
C PHE A 68 3.03 -5.17 2.56
N LEU A 69 3.86 -4.91 1.55
CA LEU A 69 3.85 -3.64 0.82
C LEU A 69 2.56 -3.48 0.01
N THR A 70 2.10 -4.52 -0.67
CA THR A 70 0.81 -4.54 -1.37
C THR A 70 -0.35 -4.26 -0.41
N GLU A 71 -0.36 -4.88 0.77
CA GLU A 71 -1.40 -4.63 1.79
C GLU A 71 -1.33 -3.22 2.38
N CYS A 72 -0.13 -2.70 2.61
CA CYS A 72 0.11 -1.33 3.07
C CYS A 72 -0.46 -0.32 2.08
N TYR A 73 -0.10 -0.43 0.79
CA TYR A 73 -0.61 0.49 -0.23
C TYR A 73 -2.11 0.35 -0.45
N ASN A 74 -2.70 -0.84 -0.29
CA ASN A 74 -4.15 -1.00 -0.32
C ASN A 74 -4.84 -0.25 0.82
N CYS A 75 -4.29 -0.29 2.04
CA CYS A 75 -4.83 0.48 3.16
C CYS A 75 -4.71 1.99 2.91
N LEU A 76 -3.59 2.46 2.35
CA LEU A 76 -3.40 3.85 1.98
C LEU A 76 -4.36 4.29 0.88
N ALA A 77 -4.54 3.50 -0.18
CA ALA A 77 -5.48 3.78 -1.26
C ALA A 77 -6.89 3.99 -0.72
N ARG A 78 -7.38 3.11 0.16
CA ARG A 78 -8.71 3.23 0.79
C ARG A 78 -8.86 4.51 1.62
N VAL A 79 -7.82 4.88 2.37
CA VAL A 79 -7.83 6.12 3.16
C VAL A 79 -7.82 7.35 2.26
N TYR A 80 -7.00 7.36 1.21
CA TYR A 80 -6.97 8.47 0.27
C TYR A 80 -8.26 8.58 -0.54
N GLU A 81 -8.91 7.46 -0.88
CA GLU A 81 -10.26 7.43 -1.49
C GLU A 81 -11.27 8.08 -0.53
N ALA A 82 -11.27 7.71 0.75
CA ALA A 82 -12.16 8.29 1.77
C ALA A 82 -11.90 9.79 2.01
N MET A 83 -10.68 10.26 1.77
CA MET A 83 -10.31 11.67 1.87
C MET A 83 -10.57 12.47 0.57
N GLY A 84 -10.93 11.80 -0.54
CA GLY A 84 -11.06 12.42 -1.86
C GLY A 84 -9.73 12.84 -2.50
N ASP A 85 -8.60 12.33 -2.01
CA ASP A 85 -7.27 12.66 -2.52
C ASP A 85 -6.90 11.77 -3.72
N ASN A 86 -7.50 12.06 -4.88
CA ASN A 86 -7.34 11.27 -6.10
C ASN A 86 -5.88 11.14 -6.57
N ALA A 87 -5.05 12.15 -6.31
CA ALA A 87 -3.62 12.08 -6.64
C ALA A 87 -2.93 10.99 -5.82
N LYS A 88 -3.14 10.99 -4.50
CA LYS A 88 -2.56 9.95 -3.63
C LYS A 88 -3.18 8.58 -3.82
N VAL A 89 -4.45 8.48 -4.20
CA VAL A 89 -5.06 7.21 -4.63
C VAL A 89 -4.33 6.65 -5.84
N ARG A 90 -4.09 7.48 -6.87
CA ARG A 90 -3.35 7.07 -8.08
C ARG A 90 -1.93 6.64 -7.75
N ASP A 91 -1.24 7.36 -6.88
CA ASP A 91 0.12 6.99 -6.44
C ASP A 91 0.10 5.63 -5.71
N ALA A 92 -0.85 5.42 -4.79
CA ALA A 92 -0.98 4.16 -4.07
C ALA A 92 -1.29 2.98 -5.02
N LEU A 93 -2.20 3.16 -5.97
CA LEU A 93 -2.54 2.15 -6.99
C LEU A 93 -1.35 1.84 -7.91
N THR A 94 -0.56 2.86 -8.27
CA THR A 94 0.66 2.69 -9.07
C THR A 94 1.69 1.87 -8.31
N ASN A 95 1.88 2.13 -7.02
CA ASN A 95 2.77 1.34 -6.17
C ASN A 95 2.28 -0.11 -5.98
N ILE A 96 0.97 -0.33 -5.87
CA ILE A 96 0.38 -1.69 -5.86
C ILE A 96 0.73 -2.42 -7.16
N LYS A 97 0.57 -1.75 -8.32
CA LYS A 97 0.91 -2.34 -9.62
C LYS A 97 2.38 -2.77 -9.68
N TRP A 98 3.32 -1.93 -9.24
CA TRP A 98 4.74 -2.26 -9.22
C TRP A 98 5.05 -3.47 -8.31
N GLU A 99 4.46 -3.51 -7.11
CA GLU A 99 4.66 -4.64 -6.20
C GLU A 99 4.06 -5.94 -6.74
N LEU A 100 2.90 -5.88 -7.40
CA LEU A 100 2.29 -7.04 -8.04
C LEU A 100 3.14 -7.57 -9.21
N LEU A 101 3.69 -6.69 -10.06
CA LEU A 101 4.61 -7.09 -11.12
C LEU A 101 5.88 -7.74 -10.57
N ARG A 102 6.43 -7.19 -9.47
CA ARG A 102 7.57 -7.76 -8.76
C ARG A 102 7.27 -9.16 -8.24
N LEU A 103 6.10 -9.36 -7.62
CA LEU A 103 5.64 -10.67 -7.13
C LEU A 103 5.36 -11.64 -8.29
N GLU A 104 4.74 -11.19 -9.38
CA GLU A 104 4.49 -12.02 -10.57
C GLU A 104 5.79 -12.61 -11.11
N ASN A 105 6.82 -11.78 -11.25
CA ASN A 105 8.14 -12.22 -11.71
C ASN A 105 8.72 -13.30 -10.79
N LEU A 106 8.64 -13.10 -9.48
CA LEU A 106 9.12 -14.09 -8.50
C LEU A 106 8.36 -15.43 -8.60
N TYR A 107 7.02 -15.39 -8.64
CA TYR A 107 6.20 -16.60 -8.71
C TYR A 107 6.28 -17.31 -10.07
N THR A 108 6.55 -16.56 -11.15
CA THR A 108 6.82 -17.14 -12.47
C THR A 108 8.13 -17.92 -12.46
N CYS A 109 9.18 -17.40 -11.84
CA CYS A 109 10.45 -18.12 -11.67
C CYS A 109 10.32 -19.40 -10.84
N ASP A 110 9.35 -19.47 -9.92
CA ASP A 110 9.06 -20.68 -9.14
C ASP A 110 8.09 -21.65 -9.81
N CYS A 111 7.62 -21.37 -11.03
CA CYS A 111 6.55 -22.11 -11.71
C CYS A 111 5.23 -22.20 -10.89
N ASN A 112 4.91 -21.19 -10.09
CA ASN A 112 3.69 -21.15 -9.27
C ASN A 112 2.53 -20.48 -10.02
N GLU A 113 1.99 -21.19 -11.02
CA GLU A 113 0.94 -20.67 -11.92
C GLU A 113 -0.32 -20.22 -11.17
N GLY A 114 -0.67 -20.88 -10.06
CA GLY A 114 -1.82 -20.50 -9.24
C GLY A 114 -1.68 -19.13 -8.59
N GLN A 115 -0.48 -18.76 -8.14
CA GLN A 115 -0.21 -17.41 -7.61
C GLN A 115 -0.11 -16.39 -8.73
N VAL A 116 0.54 -16.73 -9.85
CA VAL A 116 0.62 -15.87 -11.04
C VAL A 116 -0.78 -15.49 -11.53
N GLY A 117 -1.71 -16.45 -11.61
CA GLY A 117 -3.09 -16.20 -12.01
C GLY A 117 -3.82 -15.20 -11.09
N LYS A 118 -3.67 -15.35 -9.77
CA LYS A 118 -4.25 -14.41 -8.78
C LYS A 118 -3.66 -13.01 -8.91
N ILE A 119 -2.35 -12.92 -9.10
CA ILE A 119 -1.65 -11.65 -9.27
C ILE A 119 -2.10 -10.93 -10.54
N ARG A 120 -2.23 -11.65 -11.66
CA ARG A 120 -2.74 -11.10 -12.92
C ARG A 120 -4.17 -10.57 -12.81
N GLN A 121 -5.03 -11.26 -12.07
CA GLN A 121 -6.39 -10.78 -11.80
C GLN A 121 -6.39 -9.47 -10.99
N GLN A 122 -5.51 -9.37 -9.99
CA GLN A 122 -5.35 -8.13 -9.23
C GLN A 122 -4.77 -7.00 -10.09
N LEU A 123 -3.76 -7.28 -10.91
CA LEU A 123 -3.18 -6.33 -11.86
C LEU A 123 -4.24 -5.76 -12.81
N ALA A 124 -5.05 -6.61 -13.43
CA ALA A 124 -6.12 -6.18 -14.32
C ALA A 124 -7.11 -5.23 -13.63
N THR A 125 -7.45 -5.51 -12.36
CA THR A 125 -8.33 -4.64 -11.56
C THR A 125 -7.69 -3.27 -11.30
N ILE A 126 -6.41 -3.25 -10.93
CA ILE A 126 -5.68 -2.01 -10.65
C ILE A 126 -5.49 -1.18 -11.92
N GLU A 127 -5.17 -1.82 -13.05
CA GLU A 127 -5.03 -1.14 -14.34
C GLU A 127 -6.34 -0.54 -14.83
N PHE A 128 -7.45 -1.24 -14.63
CA PHE A 128 -8.77 -0.70 -14.92
C PHE A 128 -9.06 0.57 -14.09
N LYS A 129 -8.81 0.51 -12.78
CA LYS A 129 -8.97 1.68 -11.90
C LYS A 129 -8.09 2.86 -12.32
N LEU A 130 -6.80 2.60 -12.60
CA LEU A 130 -5.87 3.63 -13.04
C LEU A 130 -6.31 4.30 -14.35
N LYS A 131 -6.74 3.50 -15.34
CA LYS A 131 -7.27 4.01 -16.61
C LYS A 131 -8.50 4.89 -16.41
N ALA A 132 -9.44 4.45 -15.57
CA ALA A 132 -10.62 5.25 -15.25
C ALA A 132 -10.23 6.62 -14.67
N MET A 133 -9.27 6.66 -13.74
CA MET A 133 -8.78 7.89 -13.12
C MET A 133 -8.00 8.84 -14.07
N THR A 134 -7.45 8.34 -15.18
CA THR A 134 -6.90 9.19 -16.25
C THR A 134 -7.99 9.79 -17.12
N HIS A 135 -9.00 8.99 -17.51
CA HIS A 135 -10.12 9.48 -18.31
C HIS A 135 -10.94 10.56 -17.60
N THR A 136 -11.18 10.42 -16.29
CA THR A 136 -11.89 11.46 -15.51
C THR A 136 -11.10 12.77 -15.45
N PHE A 137 -9.78 12.72 -15.56
CA PHE A 137 -8.95 13.93 -15.58
C PHE A 137 -9.09 14.64 -16.94
N ASP A 138 -8.98 13.90 -18.04
CA ASP A 138 -9.04 14.45 -19.41
C ASP A 138 -10.42 15.08 -19.72
N GLU A 139 -11.51 14.45 -19.30
CA GLU A 139 -12.88 14.98 -19.48
C GLU A 139 -13.13 16.29 -18.71
N VAL A 140 -12.61 16.41 -17.48
CA VAL A 140 -12.74 17.63 -16.66
C VAL A 140 -11.91 18.78 -17.23
N THR A 141 -10.73 18.51 -17.79
CA THR A 141 -9.95 19.53 -18.51
C THR A 141 -10.65 20.00 -19.78
N ASN A 142 -11.20 19.08 -20.59
CA ASN A 142 -11.88 19.46 -21.83
C ASN A 142 -13.18 20.25 -21.60
N GLN A 143 -13.93 19.98 -20.53
CA GLN A 143 -15.12 20.78 -20.19
C GLN A 143 -14.79 22.19 -19.70
N LYS A 144 -13.65 22.40 -19.03
CA LYS A 144 -13.20 23.75 -18.62
C LYS A 144 -12.81 24.63 -19.81
N THR A 145 -12.27 24.05 -20.88
CA THR A 145 -11.90 24.79 -22.08
C THR A 145 -13.14 25.27 -22.85
N VAL A 146 -14.19 24.46 -22.92
CA VAL A 146 -15.42 24.77 -23.68
C VAL A 146 -16.30 25.83 -22.99
N LEU A 147 -16.18 26.01 -21.68
CA LEU A 147 -16.94 27.03 -20.92
C LEU A 147 -16.21 28.38 -20.79
N SER A 148 -15.03 28.52 -21.41
CA SER A 148 -14.22 29.75 -21.35
C SER A 148 -14.16 30.51 -22.69
N ASP A 149 -14.91 30.05 -23.71
CA ASP A 149 -15.12 30.71 -25.01
C ASP A 149 -16.53 31.30 -25.09
#